data_AF-A0A2S9GR17-F1
#
_entry.id   AF-A0A2S9GR17-F1
#
_cell.length_a   1.000
_cell.length_b   1.000
_cell.length_c   1.000
_cell.angle_alpha   90.00
_cell.angle_beta   90.00
_cell.angle_gamma   90.00
#
_symmetry.space_group_name_H-M   'P 1'
#
loop_
_entity.id
_entity.type
_entity.pdbx_description
1 polymer ?
#
loop_
_entity_poly.entity_id
_entity_poly.type
_entity_poly.pdbx_seq_one_letter_code
_entity_poly.pdbx_strand_id
1 'polypeptide(L)' 'VRLAGPDATTGPLIDPNYLGTERDVDVMAAGLAIARRIGEADELAGWRGTEIQPGPDVNDAASVRDYLKK' A
#
# COMPACT_ATOMS: atom_id res chain seq x y z
N VAL A 1 -10.61 11.18 13.86
CA VAL A 1 -11.95 11.72 13.51
C VAL A 1 -12.26 12.93 14.38
N ARG A 2 -12.73 14.03 13.79
CA ARG A 2 -13.10 15.28 14.50
C ARG A 2 -14.34 15.91 13.86
N LEU A 3 -15.03 16.77 14.60
CA LEU A 3 -16.12 17.58 14.02
C LEU A 3 -15.55 18.51 12.94
N ALA A 4 -16.27 18.65 11.84
CA ALA A 4 -15.95 19.62 10.78
C ALA A 4 -16.53 21.02 11.07
N GLY A 5 -17.42 21.15 12.06
CA GLY A 5 -18.08 22.39 12.42
C GLY A 5 -19.29 22.15 13.33
N PRO A 6 -20.10 23.19 13.60
CA PRO A 6 -21.28 23.09 14.46
C PRO A 6 -22.51 22.44 13.81
N ASP A 7 -22.54 22.32 12.47
CA ASP A 7 -23.66 21.70 11.75
C ASP A 7 -23.58 20.17 11.78
N ALA A 8 -24.57 19.54 12.40
CA ALA A 8 -24.67 18.08 12.55
C ALA A 8 -24.89 17.32 11.24
N THR A 9 -25.30 18.00 10.15
CA THR A 9 -25.43 17.38 8.82
C THR A 9 -24.12 17.35 8.05
N THR A 10 -23.11 18.09 8.52
CA THR A 10 -21.77 18.09 7.91
C THR A 10 -21.03 16.81 8.29
N GLY A 11 -20.47 16.11 7.29
CA GLY A 11 -19.63 14.94 7.53
C GLY A 11 -18.40 15.25 8.40
N PRO A 12 -17.90 14.30 9.21
CA PRO A 12 -16.76 14.55 10.08
C PRO A 12 -15.45 14.65 9.31
N LEU A 13 -14.44 15.28 9.92
CA LEU A 13 -13.07 15.24 9.44
C LEU A 13 -12.45 13.88 9.78
N ILE A 14 -12.07 13.12 8.76
CA ILE A 14 -11.40 11.83 8.90
C ILE A 14 -9.95 11.99 8.47
N ASP A 15 -9.05 11.83 9.44
CA ASP A 15 -7.62 11.63 9.22
C ASP A 15 -7.31 10.21 9.73
N PRO A 16 -7.09 9.24 8.83
CA PRO A 16 -6.79 7.87 9.23
C PRO A 16 -5.35 7.71 9.73
N ASN A 17 -4.46 8.68 9.49
CA ASN A 17 -3.02 8.56 9.75
C ASN A 17 -2.43 7.26 9.18
N TYR A 18 -2.84 6.88 7.95
CA TYR A 18 -2.33 5.68 7.31
C TYR A 18 -0.83 5.77 7.12
N LEU A 19 -0.14 4.68 7.42
CA LEU A 19 1.31 4.58 7.33
C LEU A 19 2.04 5.65 8.16
N GLY A 20 1.38 6.15 9.21
CA GLY A 20 1.90 7.22 10.06
C GLY A 20 3.09 6.81 10.94
N THR A 21 3.45 5.53 10.99
CA THR A 21 4.65 5.04 11.66
C THR A 21 5.57 4.29 10.69
N GLU A 22 6.88 4.31 10.96
CA GLU A 22 7.84 3.54 10.14
C GLU A 22 7.54 2.04 10.14
N ARG A 23 7.00 1.50 11.25
CA ARG A 23 6.57 0.11 11.34
C ARG A 23 5.46 -0.24 10.33
N ASP A 24 4.52 0.67 10.11
CA ASP A 24 3.41 0.43 9.17
C ASP A 24 3.93 0.29 7.74
N VAL A 25 4.89 1.15 7.36
CA VAL A 25 5.56 1.09 6.07
C VAL A 25 6.38 -0.20 5.93
N ASP A 26 7.11 -0.60 6.97
CA ASP A 26 7.91 -1.83 6.99
C ASP A 26 7.05 -3.07 6.77
N VAL A 27 5.90 -3.14 7.46
CA VAL A 27 4.96 -4.27 7.35
C VAL A 27 4.33 -4.30 5.96
N MET A 28 3.95 -3.15 5.40
CA MET A 28 3.42 -3.08 4.03
C MET A 28 4.45 -3.48 2.98
N ALA A 29 5.71 -3.07 3.13
CA ALA A 29 6.79 -3.47 2.24
C ALA A 29 7.04 -4.99 2.29
N ALA A 30 7.02 -5.58 3.49
CA ALA A 30 7.09 -7.04 3.65
C ALA A 30 5.89 -7.75 3.01
N GLY A 31 4.68 -7.20 3.17
CA GLY A 31 3.46 -7.68 2.52
C GLY A 31 3.56 -7.68 1.00
N LEU A 32 4.07 -6.59 0.40
CA LEU A 32 4.30 -6.50 -1.04
C LEU A 32 5.30 -7.56 -1.53
N ALA A 33 6.39 -7.79 -0.79
CA ALA A 33 7.36 -8.84 -1.14
C ALA A 33 6.71 -10.23 -1.11
N ILE A 34 5.84 -10.50 -0.13
CA ILE A 34 5.08 -11.75 -0.05
C ILE A 34 4.11 -11.86 -1.24
N ALA A 35 3.37 -10.80 -1.55
CA ALA A 35 2.43 -10.77 -2.66
C ALA A 35 3.13 -11.06 -4.00
N ARG A 36 4.30 -10.46 -4.24
CA ARG A 36 5.15 -10.74 -5.42
C ARG A 36 5.59 -12.19 -5.47
N ARG A 37 6.09 -12.74 -4.36
CA ARG A 37 6.51 -14.15 -4.28
C ARG A 37 5.36 -15.11 -4.57
N ILE A 38 4.16 -14.84 -4.04
CA ILE A 38 2.97 -15.64 -4.33
C ILE A 38 2.58 -15.49 -5.79
N GLY A 39 2.55 -14.24 -6.29
CA GLY A 39 2.29 -13.92 -7.68
C GLY A 39 3.18 -14.72 -8.60
N GLU A 40 4.49 -14.78 -8.32
CA GLU A 40 5.51 -15.47 -9.11
C GLU A 40 5.48 -17.01 -9.05
N ALA A 41 4.61 -17.61 -8.25
CA ALA A 41 4.50 -19.07 -8.16
C ALA A 41 4.13 -19.73 -9.50
N ASP A 42 4.67 -20.94 -9.75
CA ASP A 42 4.48 -21.68 -11.01
C ASP A 42 3.02 -22.06 -11.25
N GLU A 43 2.27 -22.33 -10.18
CA GLU A 43 0.85 -22.66 -10.22
C GLU A 43 0.00 -21.51 -10.78
N LEU A 44 0.50 -20.27 -10.69
CA LEU A 44 -0.14 -19.09 -11.25
C LEU A 44 0.34 -18.75 -12.66
N ALA A 45 1.29 -19.48 -13.25
CA ALA A 45 1.88 -19.11 -14.54
C ALA A 45 0.87 -18.99 -15.69
N GLY A 46 -0.22 -19.79 -15.67
CA GLY A 46 -1.30 -19.70 -16.67
C GLY A 46 -2.23 -18.49 -16.50
N TRP A 47 -2.14 -17.80 -15.37
CA TRP A 47 -3.02 -16.69 -14.99
C TRP A 47 -2.26 -15.36 -14.80
N ARG A 48 -0.97 -15.43 -14.41
CA ARG A 48 -0.13 -14.27 -14.13
C ARG A 48 0.18 -13.51 -15.41
N GLY A 49 -0.18 -12.23 -15.42
CA GLY A 49 0.36 -11.24 -16.36
C GLY A 49 1.53 -10.46 -15.75
N THR A 50 1.98 -9.42 -16.45
CA THR A 50 2.99 -8.49 -15.91
C THR A 50 2.44 -7.73 -14.70
N GLU A 51 3.26 -7.53 -13.66
CA GLU A 51 2.93 -6.67 -12.53
C GLU A 51 2.69 -5.22 -13.02
N ILE A 52 1.45 -4.73 -12.86
CA ILE A 52 1.06 -3.37 -13.30
C ILE A 52 1.45 -2.32 -12.25
N GLN A 53 1.32 -2.66 -10.96
CA GLN A 53 1.63 -1.78 -9.84
C GLN A 53 2.22 -2.60 -8.68
N PRO A 54 3.25 -2.07 -7.99
CA PRO A 54 4.03 -0.88 -8.37
C PRO A 54 4.85 -1.05 -9.66
N GLY A 55 4.95 -2.28 -10.17
CA GLY A 55 5.59 -2.58 -11.45
C GLY A 55 7.08 -2.90 -11.30
N PRO A 56 7.72 -3.33 -12.41
CA PRO A 56 9.07 -3.91 -12.38
C PRO A 56 10.18 -2.91 -12.03
N ASP A 57 9.95 -1.61 -12.25
CA ASP A 57 10.93 -0.56 -11.95
C ASP A 57 11.05 -0.26 -10.45
N VAL A 58 10.10 -0.73 -9.64
CA VAL A 58 10.10 -0.60 -8.18
C VAL A 58 10.62 -1.90 -7.58
N ASN A 59 11.95 -2.05 -7.55
CA ASN A 59 12.62 -3.32 -7.26
C ASN A 59 13.66 -3.25 -6.12
N ASP A 60 13.82 -2.10 -5.47
CA ASP A 60 14.66 -1.94 -4.29
C ASP A 60 13.88 -1.39 -3.09
N ALA A 61 14.50 -1.42 -1.91
CA ALA A 61 13.83 -1.01 -0.68
C ALA A 61 13.43 0.47 -0.65
N ALA A 62 14.20 1.34 -1.34
CA ALA A 62 13.93 2.78 -1.36
C ALA A 62 12.73 3.08 -2.25
N SER A 63 12.74 2.57 -3.48
CA SER A 63 11.64 2.70 -4.44
C SER A 63 10.33 2.10 -3.92
N VAL A 64 10.38 0.96 -3.22
CA VAL A 64 9.19 0.37 -2.56
C VAL A 64 8.66 1.29 -1.48
N ARG A 65 9.51 1.86 -0.62
CA ARG A 65 9.09 2.81 0.41
C ARG A 65 8.48 4.07 -0.20
N ASP A 66 9.09 4.60 -1.26
CA ASP A 66 8.58 5.77 -1.97
C ASP A 66 7.23 5.51 -2.62
N TYR A 67 7.02 4.31 -3.17
CA TYR A 67 5.73 3.90 -3.69
C TYR A 67 4.66 3.83 -2.59
N LEU A 68 4.98 3.26 -1.42
CA LEU A 68 4.04 3.14 -0.31
C LEU A 68 3.67 4.48 0.32
N LYS A 69 4.56 5.49 0.23
CA LYS A 69 4.34 6.83 0.80
C LYS A 69 3.69 7.82 -0.18
N LYS A 70 3.42 7.42 -1.44
CA LYS A 70 2.68 8.21 -2.43
C LYS A 70 1.17 8.08 -2.25
#